data_AF-A0A2N2HKN5-F1
#
_entry.id   AF-A0A2N2HKN5-F1
#
_cell.length_a   1.000
_cell.length_b   1.000
_cell.length_c   1.000
_cell.angle_alpha   90.00
_cell.angle_beta   90.00
_cell.angle_gamma   90.00
#
_symmetry.space_group_name_H-M   'P 1'
#
loop_
_entity.id
_entity.type
_entity.pdbx_description
1 polymer ?
#
loop_
_entity_poly.entity_id
_entity_poly.type
_entity_poly.pdbx_seq_one_letter_code
_entity_poly.pdbx_strand_id
1 'polypeptide(L)'
;MLLGTVSSELDLSVRSANCLERAGIILVGELIQKTPDELIRLRGMGKRSVENIQFALQEVGEKVHVKLDLDTQLTIPPWNRERATDDVLIQIMRLQQNNGGFKINKYVSERLGLSFSDLLKTEKRIVIKEECDKMAILSTVILIPTLEKKFSMERPFMSDIIMMHRKWLQRSIKYSTPTIDGLPFEKWIEERIQLMLG
;
A
#
# COMPACT_ATOMS: atom_id res chain seq x y z
N MET A 1 6.12 5.07 -6.59
CA MET A 1 7.28 4.46 -7.27
C MET A 1 7.76 3.15 -6.62
N LEU A 2 8.89 3.03 -5.89
CA LEU A 2 9.35 1.68 -5.43
C LEU A 2 8.40 1.00 -4.44
N LEU A 3 7.87 1.77 -3.48
CA LEU A 3 6.84 1.31 -2.55
C LEU A 3 5.43 1.42 -3.12
N GLY A 4 5.27 1.91 -4.36
CA GLY A 4 3.99 1.89 -5.06
C GLY A 4 3.67 0.50 -5.57
N THR A 5 2.39 0.20 -5.75
CA THR A 5 1.96 -1.08 -6.30
C THR A 5 2.19 -1.13 -7.81
N VAL A 6 2.55 -2.31 -8.32
CA VAL A 6 2.77 -2.53 -9.76
C VAL A 6 1.53 -2.14 -10.57
N SER A 7 0.33 -2.48 -10.08
CA SER A 7 -0.93 -2.18 -10.76
C SER A 7 -1.26 -0.68 -10.83
N SER A 8 -0.72 0.14 -9.92
CA SER A 8 -0.94 1.58 -9.92
C SER A 8 0.15 2.35 -10.67
N GLU A 9 1.37 1.82 -10.67
CA GLU A 9 2.54 2.52 -11.22
C GLU A 9 2.84 2.11 -12.67
N LEU A 10 2.55 0.87 -13.06
CA LEU A 10 2.84 0.35 -14.40
C LEU A 10 1.55 0.11 -15.19
N ASP A 11 1.51 0.60 -16.43
CA ASP A 11 0.42 0.31 -17.37
C ASP A 11 0.61 -1.09 -17.98
N LEU A 12 0.11 -2.10 -17.25
CA LEU A 12 0.20 -3.49 -17.65
C LEU A 12 -1.18 -4.04 -17.99
N SER A 13 -1.20 -5.04 -18.89
CA SER A 13 -2.41 -5.82 -19.09
C SER A 13 -2.89 -6.44 -17.76
N VAL A 14 -4.21 -6.53 -17.58
CA VAL A 14 -4.84 -7.18 -16.42
C VAL A 14 -4.26 -8.58 -16.18
N ARG A 15 -3.95 -9.32 -17.25
CA ARG A 15 -3.33 -10.64 -17.15
C ARG A 15 -1.93 -10.57 -16.51
N SER A 16 -1.07 -9.67 -16.98
CA SER A 16 0.29 -9.53 -16.45
C SER A 16 0.25 -9.12 -14.97
N ALA A 17 -0.57 -8.12 -14.63
CA ALA A 17 -0.78 -7.68 -13.25
C ALA A 17 -1.25 -8.83 -12.35
N ASN A 18 -2.26 -9.60 -12.79
CA ASN A 18 -2.78 -10.74 -12.03
C ASN A 18 -1.76 -11.88 -11.90
N CYS A 19 -0.88 -12.10 -12.89
CA CYS A 19 0.19 -13.10 -12.78
C CYS A 19 1.23 -12.70 -11.71
N LEU A 20 1.59 -11.41 -11.67
CA LEU A 20 2.51 -10.87 -10.67
C LEU A 20 1.91 -10.94 -9.26
N GLU A 21 0.66 -10.51 -9.11
CA GLU A 21 -0.04 -10.51 -7.82
C GLU A 21 -0.17 -11.94 -7.25
N ARG A 22 -0.53 -12.93 -8.08
CA ARG A 22 -0.55 -14.35 -7.66
C ARG A 22 0.81 -14.89 -7.26
N ALA A 23 1.89 -14.34 -7.82
CA ALA A 23 3.26 -14.67 -7.44
C ALA A 23 3.73 -13.92 -6.19
N GLY A 24 2.90 -13.06 -5.61
CA GLY A 24 3.25 -12.23 -4.46
C GLY A 24 4.13 -11.04 -4.81
N ILE A 25 4.22 -10.67 -6.09
CA ILE A 25 4.94 -9.49 -6.57
C ILE A 25 3.92 -8.37 -6.71
N ILE A 26 3.84 -7.51 -5.69
CA ILE A 26 2.79 -6.49 -5.55
C ILE A 26 3.37 -5.10 -5.72
N LEU A 27 4.59 -4.86 -5.23
CA LEU A 27 5.26 -3.56 -5.26
C LEU A 27 6.28 -3.49 -6.40
N VAL A 28 6.50 -2.29 -6.94
CA VAL A 28 7.50 -2.08 -8.00
C VAL A 28 8.89 -2.49 -7.53
N GLY A 29 9.27 -2.18 -6.29
CA GLY A 29 10.56 -2.59 -5.74
C GLY A 29 10.74 -4.10 -5.65
N GLU A 30 9.66 -4.87 -5.51
CA GLU A 30 9.71 -6.34 -5.54
C GLU A 30 9.92 -6.84 -6.97
N LEU A 31 9.25 -6.20 -7.93
CA LEU A 31 9.31 -6.56 -9.34
C LEU A 31 10.71 -6.35 -9.93
N ILE A 32 11.33 -5.19 -9.69
CA ILE A 32 12.63 -4.87 -10.29
C ILE A 32 13.77 -5.74 -9.76
N GLN A 33 13.61 -6.34 -8.58
CA GLN A 33 14.56 -7.32 -8.03
C GLN A 33 14.41 -8.71 -8.64
N LYS A 34 13.46 -8.92 -9.56
CA LYS A 34 13.29 -10.17 -10.30
C LYS A 34 14.03 -10.15 -11.62
N THR A 35 14.63 -11.28 -11.93
CA THR A 35 15.21 -11.54 -13.24
C THR A 35 14.11 -11.82 -14.29
N PRO A 36 14.34 -11.54 -15.58
CA PRO A 36 13.43 -11.93 -16.65
C PRO A 36 13.09 -13.43 -16.62
N ASP A 37 14.08 -14.29 -16.32
CA ASP A 37 13.91 -15.73 -16.26
C ASP A 37 13.01 -16.20 -15.10
N GLU A 38 13.09 -15.56 -13.93
CA GLU A 38 12.15 -15.83 -12.84
C GLU A 38 10.73 -15.46 -13.25
N LEU A 39 10.54 -14.33 -13.93
CA LEU A 39 9.24 -13.86 -14.39
C LEU A 39 8.63 -14.79 -15.45
N ILE A 40 9.43 -15.25 -16.43
CA ILE A 40 8.97 -16.20 -17.46
C ILE A 40 8.46 -17.52 -16.84
N ARG A 41 9.02 -17.96 -15.70
CA ARG A 41 8.60 -19.18 -15.00
C ARG A 41 7.26 -19.02 -14.27
N LEU A 42 6.73 -17.80 -14.11
CA LEU A 42 5.45 -17.58 -13.46
C LEU A 42 4.30 -18.15 -14.30
N ARG A 43 3.37 -18.84 -13.64
CA ARG A 43 2.21 -19.47 -14.31
C ARG A 43 1.41 -18.43 -15.09
N GLY A 44 1.35 -18.61 -16.42
CA GLY A 44 0.59 -17.77 -17.33
C GLY A 44 1.33 -16.52 -17.82
N MET A 45 2.60 -16.34 -17.44
CA MET A 45 3.52 -15.34 -17.96
C MET A 45 4.25 -15.88 -19.20
N GLY A 46 4.47 -15.02 -20.20
CA GLY A 46 5.20 -15.38 -21.43
C GLY A 46 6.21 -14.31 -21.80
N LYS A 47 7.12 -14.63 -22.73
CA LYS A 47 8.22 -13.75 -23.13
C LYS A 47 7.77 -12.33 -23.49
N ARG A 48 6.72 -12.20 -24.31
CA ARG A 48 6.14 -10.90 -24.69
C ARG A 48 5.58 -10.12 -23.50
N SER A 49 5.02 -10.81 -22.49
CA SER A 49 4.54 -10.14 -21.26
C SER A 49 5.70 -9.58 -20.45
N VAL A 50 6.85 -10.27 -20.42
CA VAL A 50 8.06 -9.81 -19.73
C VAL A 50 8.70 -8.64 -20.47
N GLU A 51 8.77 -8.69 -21.80
CA GLU A 51 9.20 -7.55 -22.62
C GLU A 51 8.32 -6.31 -22.35
N ASN A 52 6.99 -6.47 -22.32
CA ASN A 52 6.07 -5.38 -21.98
C ASN A 52 6.31 -4.82 -20.56
N ILE A 53 6.65 -5.67 -19.59
CA ILE A 53 7.01 -5.23 -18.24
C ILE A 53 8.28 -4.38 -18.27
N GLN A 54 9.30 -4.81 -19.01
CA GLN A 54 10.55 -4.05 -19.16
C GLN A 54 10.30 -2.68 -19.79
N PHE A 55 9.49 -2.61 -20.85
CA PHE A 55 9.10 -1.33 -21.46
C PHE A 55 8.35 -0.42 -20.49
N ALA A 56 7.37 -0.95 -19.75
CA ALA A 56 6.62 -0.17 -18.76
C ALA A 56 7.52 0.38 -17.65
N LEU A 57 8.51 -0.40 -17.19
CA LEU A 57 9.50 0.06 -16.21
C LEU A 57 10.36 1.20 -16.75
N GLN A 58 10.81 1.09 -18.01
CA GLN A 58 11.59 2.13 -18.67
C GLN A 58 10.79 3.43 -18.81
N GLU A 59 9.54 3.37 -19.27
CA GLU A 59 8.67 4.55 -19.39
C GLU A 59 8.45 5.27 -18.06
N VAL A 60 8.27 4.52 -16.97
CA VAL A 60 8.13 5.10 -15.62
C VAL A 60 9.46 5.68 -15.15
N GLY A 61 10.55 4.98 -15.39
CA GLY A 61 11.90 5.44 -15.07
C GLY A 61 12.28 6.75 -15.77
N GLU A 62 11.90 6.91 -17.04
CA GLU A 62 12.10 8.15 -17.79
C GLU A 62 11.33 9.32 -17.17
N LYS A 63 10.05 9.14 -16.80
CA LYS A 63 9.21 10.19 -16.20
C LYS A 63 9.79 10.74 -14.89
N VAL A 64 10.42 9.88 -14.10
CA VAL A 64 10.99 10.23 -12.80
C VAL A 64 12.52 10.43 -12.84
N HIS A 65 13.13 10.35 -14.03
CA HIS A 65 14.57 10.50 -14.26
C HIS A 65 15.42 9.51 -13.45
N VAL A 66 14.94 8.27 -13.31
CA VAL A 66 15.63 7.16 -12.64
C VAL A 66 15.60 5.93 -13.54
N LYS A 67 16.73 5.25 -13.70
CA LYS A 67 16.77 3.97 -14.42
C LYS A 67 16.06 2.89 -13.62
N LEU A 68 15.01 2.29 -14.18
CA LEU A 68 14.29 1.17 -13.60
C LEU A 68 14.38 -0.02 -14.54
N ASP A 69 15.06 -1.08 -14.10
CA ASP A 69 15.21 -2.32 -14.86
C ASP A 69 14.97 -3.54 -13.97
N LEU A 70 14.63 -4.66 -14.60
CA LEU A 70 14.66 -5.97 -13.95
C LEU A 70 16.10 -6.33 -13.54
N ASP A 71 16.21 -7.27 -12.59
CA ASP A 71 17.49 -7.67 -11.97
C ASP A 71 18.26 -6.54 -11.27
N THR A 72 17.53 -5.52 -10.79
CA THR A 72 18.10 -4.44 -9.99
C THR A 72 18.26 -4.87 -8.53
N GLN A 73 19.48 -4.81 -8.01
CA GLN A 73 19.76 -5.01 -6.59
C GLN A 73 19.47 -3.73 -5.79
N LEU A 74 18.49 -3.79 -4.89
CA LEU A 74 18.11 -2.66 -4.07
C LEU A 74 18.81 -2.72 -2.70
N THR A 75 19.83 -1.90 -2.53
CA THR A 75 20.64 -1.80 -1.30
C THR A 75 20.17 -0.66 -0.37
N ILE A 76 18.99 -0.10 -0.64
CA ILE A 76 18.40 0.98 0.16
C ILE A 76 17.18 0.49 0.96
N PRO A 77 16.86 1.08 2.12
CA PRO A 77 15.67 0.71 2.89
C PRO A 77 14.35 0.98 2.12
N PRO A 78 13.29 0.16 2.31
CA PRO A 78 13.26 -1.06 3.12
C PRO A 78 13.82 -2.32 2.44
N TRP A 79 14.33 -2.19 1.22
CA TRP A 79 14.71 -3.33 0.40
C TRP A 79 16.00 -4.01 0.86
N ASN A 80 16.89 -3.28 1.53
CA ASN A 80 18.08 -3.84 2.16
C ASN A 80 17.81 -4.67 3.43
N ARG A 81 16.59 -4.61 4.00
CA ARG A 81 16.13 -5.35 5.19
C ARG A 81 17.07 -5.28 6.40
N GLU A 82 17.78 -4.18 6.57
CA GLU A 82 18.68 -4.00 7.71
C GLU A 82 17.92 -3.74 9.01
N ARG A 83 16.69 -3.22 8.93
CA ARG A 83 15.87 -2.89 10.10
C ARG A 83 14.78 -3.93 10.29
N ALA A 84 14.53 -4.30 11.54
CA ALA A 84 13.42 -5.20 11.90
C ALA A 84 12.05 -4.68 11.44
N THR A 85 11.92 -3.37 11.21
CA THR A 85 10.69 -2.72 10.77
C THR A 85 10.52 -2.72 9.24
N ASP A 86 11.55 -3.05 8.46
CA ASP A 86 11.52 -3.03 6.99
C ASP A 86 10.48 -4.01 6.43
N ASP A 87 10.45 -5.24 6.93
CA ASP A 87 9.48 -6.23 6.51
C ASP A 87 8.06 -5.76 6.84
N VAL A 88 7.84 -5.16 8.01
CA VAL A 88 6.53 -4.62 8.39
C VAL A 88 6.13 -3.49 7.46
N LEU A 89 7.05 -2.59 7.10
CA LEU A 89 6.79 -1.51 6.14
C LEU A 89 6.38 -2.07 4.78
N ILE A 90 7.15 -3.02 4.23
CA ILE A 90 6.84 -3.67 2.95
C ILE A 90 5.45 -4.30 3.01
N GLN A 91 5.13 -5.00 4.10
CA GLN A 91 3.81 -5.63 4.26
C GLN A 91 2.69 -4.60 4.38
N ILE A 92 2.88 -3.44 5.03
CA ILE A 92 1.90 -2.36 5.02
C ILE A 92 1.72 -1.79 3.61
N MET A 93 2.82 -1.56 2.88
CA MET A 93 2.76 -1.01 1.52
C MET A 93 2.04 -1.95 0.55
N ARG A 94 2.12 -3.28 0.74
CA ARG A 94 1.33 -4.24 -0.06
C ARG A 94 -0.19 -4.09 0.11
N LEU A 95 -0.66 -3.41 1.15
CA LEU A 95 -2.10 -3.25 1.45
C LEU A 95 -2.74 -2.03 0.79
N GLN A 96 -1.97 -1.26 0.02
CA GLN A 96 -2.48 -0.13 -0.76
C GLN A 96 -3.62 -0.58 -1.68
N GLN A 97 -4.69 0.20 -1.73
CA GLN A 97 -5.81 -0.04 -2.64
C GLN A 97 -5.68 0.83 -3.89
N ASN A 98 -6.29 0.38 -5.00
CA ASN A 98 -6.35 1.17 -6.23
C ASN A 98 -7.03 2.51 -5.94
N ASN A 99 -6.44 3.61 -6.43
CA ASN A 99 -6.88 4.99 -6.21
C ASN A 99 -6.69 5.56 -4.78
N GLY A 100 -6.08 4.80 -3.86
CA GLY A 100 -5.74 5.27 -2.53
C GLY A 100 -6.42 4.52 -1.39
N GLY A 101 -6.03 4.84 -0.16
CA GLY A 101 -6.35 4.05 1.03
C GLY A 101 -5.55 2.75 1.18
N PHE A 102 -5.75 2.09 2.31
CA PHE A 102 -5.17 0.78 2.66
C PHE A 102 -6.27 -0.16 3.12
N LYS A 103 -6.08 -1.47 2.99
CA LYS A 103 -6.98 -2.46 3.59
C LYS A 103 -6.18 -3.40 4.50
N ILE A 104 -6.22 -3.12 5.80
CA ILE A 104 -5.40 -3.86 6.77
C ILE A 104 -5.84 -5.33 6.81
N ASN A 105 -4.87 -6.24 6.82
CA ASN A 105 -5.13 -7.67 6.98
C ASN A 105 -4.75 -8.13 8.39
N LYS A 106 -5.10 -9.38 8.72
CA LYS A 106 -4.80 -9.99 10.01
C LYS A 106 -3.31 -9.92 10.35
N TYR A 107 -2.45 -10.31 9.40
CA TYR A 107 -1.00 -10.33 9.59
C TYR A 107 -0.43 -8.96 10.01
N VAL A 108 -0.74 -7.90 9.27
CA VAL A 108 -0.24 -6.55 9.57
C VAL A 108 -0.84 -6.02 10.87
N SER A 109 -2.13 -6.27 11.13
CA SER A 109 -2.74 -5.83 12.39
C SER A 109 -2.02 -6.42 13.61
N GLU A 110 -1.73 -7.72 13.61
CA GLU A 110 -1.05 -8.40 14.72
C GLU A 110 0.39 -7.88 14.89
N ARG A 111 1.11 -7.65 13.79
CA ARG A 111 2.46 -7.05 13.82
C ARG A 111 2.49 -5.61 14.35
N LEU A 112 1.37 -4.90 14.25
CA LEU A 112 1.21 -3.56 14.81
C LEU A 112 0.70 -3.57 16.26
N GLY A 113 0.44 -4.74 16.84
CA GLY A 113 -0.14 -4.88 18.18
C GLY A 113 -1.65 -4.60 18.22
N LEU A 114 -2.33 -4.72 17.08
CA LEU A 114 -3.76 -4.48 16.93
C LEU A 114 -4.52 -5.81 16.80
N SER A 115 -5.70 -5.89 17.43
CA SER A 115 -6.61 -7.02 17.32
C SER A 115 -7.44 -6.94 16.04
N PHE A 116 -7.21 -7.85 15.09
CA PHE A 116 -7.98 -7.89 13.84
C PHE A 116 -9.48 -8.07 14.10
N SER A 117 -9.85 -8.88 15.09
CA SER A 117 -11.25 -9.06 15.47
C SER A 117 -11.92 -7.77 15.95
N ASP A 118 -11.18 -6.91 16.65
CA ASP A 118 -11.74 -5.65 17.13
C ASP A 118 -11.83 -4.61 16.01
N LEU A 119 -10.94 -4.67 15.01
CA LEU A 119 -11.09 -3.90 13.78
C LEU A 119 -12.36 -4.29 13.02
N LEU A 120 -12.63 -5.60 12.88
CA LEU A 120 -13.88 -6.07 12.25
C LEU A 120 -15.13 -5.66 13.03
N LYS A 121 -15.09 -5.69 14.36
CA LYS A 121 -16.20 -5.18 15.19
C LYS A 121 -16.40 -3.67 15.02
N THR A 122 -15.30 -2.93 14.91
CA THR A 122 -15.32 -1.48 14.71
C THR A 122 -15.89 -1.12 13.34
N GLU A 123 -15.43 -1.81 12.29
CA GLU A 123 -15.92 -1.64 10.91
C GLU A 123 -17.45 -1.82 10.81
N LYS A 124 -18.00 -2.83 11.48
CA LYS A 124 -19.45 -3.08 11.51
C LYS A 124 -20.27 -1.94 12.16
N ARG A 125 -19.66 -1.17 13.06
CA ARG A 125 -20.30 -0.04 13.73
C ARG A 125 -20.26 1.24 12.89
N ILE A 126 -19.45 1.26 11.83
CA ILE A 126 -19.38 2.37 10.91
C ILE A 126 -20.63 2.34 10.01
N VAL A 127 -21.32 3.46 9.95
CA VAL A 127 -22.44 3.71 9.05
C VAL A 127 -22.00 4.76 8.03
N ILE A 128 -22.25 4.48 6.75
CA ILE A 128 -21.94 5.39 5.63
C ILE A 128 -23.23 5.73 4.91
N LYS A 129 -23.32 6.95 4.37
CA LYS A 129 -24.48 7.39 3.58
C LYS A 129 -24.33 7.05 2.09
N GLU A 130 -23.10 7.08 1.59
CA GLU A 130 -22.75 6.75 0.21
C GLU A 130 -21.80 5.56 0.17
N GLU A 131 -21.75 4.86 -0.97
CA GLU A 131 -20.94 3.65 -1.14
C GLU A 131 -19.44 3.94 -1.00
N CYS A 132 -18.81 3.31 -0.01
CA CYS A 132 -17.38 3.36 0.23
C CYS A 132 -16.94 2.13 1.03
N ASP A 133 -15.71 1.67 0.84
CA ASP A 133 -15.16 0.57 1.62
C ASP A 133 -14.83 1.05 3.05
N LYS A 134 -15.68 0.67 4.01
CA LYS A 134 -15.54 1.01 5.44
C LYS A 134 -14.22 0.51 6.02
N MET A 135 -13.79 -0.69 5.63
CA MET A 135 -12.52 -1.25 6.09
C MET A 135 -11.36 -0.45 5.53
N ALA A 136 -11.45 0.03 4.29
CA ALA A 136 -10.43 0.88 3.71
C ALA A 136 -10.29 2.22 4.45
N ILE A 137 -11.41 2.87 4.79
CA ILE A 137 -11.42 4.08 5.61
C ILE A 137 -10.76 3.82 6.98
N LEU A 138 -11.25 2.82 7.72
CA LEU A 138 -10.76 2.47 9.06
C LEU A 138 -9.26 2.12 9.05
N SER A 139 -8.84 1.28 8.11
CA SER A 139 -7.45 0.87 7.95
C SER A 139 -6.54 2.08 7.67
N THR A 140 -6.97 2.98 6.78
CA THR A 140 -6.18 4.15 6.38
C THR A 140 -6.00 5.12 7.53
N VAL A 141 -7.05 5.35 8.33
CA VAL A 141 -7.00 6.13 9.57
C VAL A 141 -5.95 5.62 10.54
N ILE A 142 -5.83 4.30 10.68
CA ILE A 142 -4.90 3.67 11.63
C ILE A 142 -3.48 3.67 11.08
N LEU A 143 -3.34 3.35 9.79
CA LEU A 143 -2.03 3.15 9.17
C LEU A 143 -1.31 4.45 8.90
N ILE A 144 -1.99 5.55 8.53
CA ILE A 144 -1.31 6.84 8.26
C ILE A 144 -0.51 7.34 9.48
N PRO A 145 -1.09 7.49 10.69
CA PRO A 145 -0.34 7.93 11.87
C PRO A 145 0.77 6.93 12.26
N THR A 146 0.52 5.63 12.06
CA THR A 146 1.53 4.59 12.31
C THR A 146 2.73 4.75 11.37
N LEU A 147 2.47 4.98 10.08
CA LEU A 147 3.49 5.25 9.07
C LEU A 147 4.26 6.53 9.39
N GLU A 148 3.55 7.57 9.82
CA GLU A 148 4.17 8.84 10.20
C GLU A 148 5.06 8.73 11.44
N LYS A 149 4.55 8.17 12.53
CA LYS A 149 5.28 8.06 13.79
C LYS A 149 6.43 7.05 13.71
N LYS A 150 6.19 5.87 13.13
CA LYS A 150 7.17 4.78 13.14
C LYS A 150 8.15 4.80 11.97
N PHE A 151 7.82 5.47 10.85
CA PHE A 151 8.60 5.34 9.61
C PHE A 151 8.96 6.67 8.91
N SER A 152 8.27 7.79 9.17
CA SER A 152 8.50 9.06 8.45
C SER A 152 9.82 9.74 8.81
N MET A 153 10.20 9.77 10.10
CA MET A 153 11.49 10.35 10.52
C MET A 153 12.71 9.65 9.91
N GLU A 154 12.50 8.43 9.42
CA GLU A 154 13.56 7.56 8.95
C GLU A 154 13.70 7.51 7.42
N ARG A 155 12.73 8.05 6.65
CA ARG A 155 12.60 7.80 5.20
C ARG A 155 11.98 8.98 4.44
N PRO A 156 12.79 9.80 3.74
CA PRO A 156 12.32 10.99 3.02
C PRO A 156 11.26 10.72 1.95
N PHE A 157 11.28 9.55 1.31
CA PHE A 157 10.33 9.16 0.24
C PHE A 157 8.93 8.78 0.75
N MET A 158 8.71 8.73 2.05
CA MET A 158 7.40 8.37 2.63
C MET A 158 6.35 9.48 2.47
N SER A 159 6.77 10.74 2.33
CA SER A 159 5.88 11.90 2.30
C SER A 159 4.82 11.81 1.21
N ASP A 160 5.22 11.43 0.00
CA ASP A 160 4.35 11.49 -1.18
C ASP A 160 3.28 10.40 -1.14
N ILE A 161 3.67 9.18 -0.72
CA ILE A 161 2.76 8.06 -0.54
C ILE A 161 1.75 8.40 0.56
N ILE A 162 2.22 8.86 1.72
CA ILE A 162 1.34 9.24 2.84
C ILE A 162 0.37 10.35 2.39
N MET A 163 0.87 11.36 1.67
CA MET A 163 0.05 12.47 1.16
C MET A 163 -1.05 11.97 0.22
N MET A 164 -0.75 11.04 -0.68
CA MET A 164 -1.74 10.44 -1.58
C MET A 164 -2.87 9.77 -0.80
N HIS A 165 -2.55 8.90 0.16
CA HIS A 165 -3.56 8.21 0.97
C HIS A 165 -4.33 9.16 1.90
N ARG A 166 -3.69 10.21 2.40
CA ARG A 166 -4.35 11.28 3.17
C ARG A 166 -5.40 12.02 2.33
N LYS A 167 -5.05 12.41 1.10
CA LYS A 167 -5.98 13.06 0.17
C LYS A 167 -7.14 12.13 -0.18
N TRP A 168 -6.88 10.84 -0.38
CA TRP A 168 -7.92 9.85 -0.57
C TRP A 168 -8.86 9.78 0.65
N LEU A 169 -8.31 9.64 1.85
CA LEU A 169 -9.10 9.54 3.09
C LEU A 169 -10.01 10.75 3.29
N GLN A 170 -9.49 11.97 3.11
CA GLN A 170 -10.25 13.20 3.22
C GLN A 170 -11.44 13.23 2.24
N ARG A 171 -11.23 12.81 0.99
CA ARG A 171 -12.30 12.73 -0.02
C ARG A 171 -13.32 11.65 0.34
N SER A 172 -12.86 10.46 0.75
CA SER A 172 -13.72 9.35 1.15
C SER A 172 -14.61 9.71 2.33
N ILE A 173 -14.05 10.36 3.35
CA ILE A 173 -14.81 10.85 4.51
C ILE A 173 -15.83 11.92 4.09
N LYS A 174 -15.41 12.92 3.31
CA LYS A 174 -16.29 13.99 2.83
C LYS A 174 -17.48 13.46 2.02
N TYR A 175 -17.24 12.46 1.17
CA TYR A 175 -18.26 11.89 0.30
C TYR A 175 -19.18 10.91 1.04
N SER A 176 -18.62 9.98 1.81
CA SER A 176 -19.39 8.94 2.50
C SER A 176 -20.04 9.40 3.81
N THR A 177 -19.57 10.53 4.38
CA THR A 177 -20.00 11.09 5.67
C THR A 177 -20.15 10.02 6.76
N PRO A 178 -19.08 9.27 7.04
CA PRO A 178 -19.15 8.14 7.94
C PRO A 178 -19.50 8.59 9.36
N THR A 179 -20.28 7.78 10.06
CA THR A 179 -20.56 7.92 11.49
C THR A 179 -20.25 6.61 12.20
N ILE A 180 -19.95 6.69 13.49
CA ILE A 180 -19.75 5.53 14.36
C ILE A 180 -20.46 5.79 15.67
N ASP A 181 -21.35 4.86 16.04
CA ASP A 181 -22.21 4.98 17.23
C ASP A 181 -22.98 6.32 17.31
N GLY A 182 -23.37 6.88 16.16
CA GLY A 182 -24.10 8.14 16.07
C GLY A 182 -23.22 9.41 16.13
N LEU A 183 -21.91 9.28 16.27
CA LEU A 183 -20.96 10.40 16.23
C LEU A 183 -20.31 10.53 14.83
N PRO A 184 -19.97 11.75 14.39
CA PRO A 184 -19.12 11.93 13.21
C PRO A 184 -17.82 11.15 13.36
N PHE A 185 -17.45 10.40 12.32
CA PHE A 185 -16.29 9.52 12.37
C PHE A 185 -14.98 10.27 12.63
N GLU A 186 -14.87 11.53 12.21
CA GLU A 186 -13.74 12.42 12.47
C GLU A 186 -13.48 12.63 13.95
N LYS A 187 -14.53 12.78 14.77
CA LYS A 187 -14.38 12.90 16.22
C LYS A 187 -13.82 11.62 16.84
N TRP A 188 -14.30 10.47 16.36
CA TRP A 188 -13.78 9.18 16.80
C TRP A 188 -12.30 9.00 16.41
N ILE A 189 -11.91 9.48 15.22
CA ILE A 189 -10.50 9.46 14.79
C ILE A 189 -9.64 10.29 15.75
N GLU A 190 -10.03 11.52 16.07
CA GLU A 190 -9.27 12.42 16.95
C GLU A 190 -9.03 11.79 18.33
N GLU A 191 -10.08 11.26 18.96
CA GLU A 191 -9.99 10.57 20.26
C GLU A 191 -9.05 9.35 20.21
N ARG A 192 -9.12 8.56 19.13
CA ARG A 192 -8.30 7.36 18.98
C ARG A 192 -6.85 7.66 18.64
N ILE A 193 -6.61 8.67 17.80
CA ILE A 193 -5.25 9.13 17.50
C ILE A 193 -4.58 9.65 18.77
N GLN A 194 -5.28 10.41 19.61
CA GLN A 194 -4.74 10.84 20.91
C GLN A 194 -4.33 9.66 21.79
N LEU A 195 -5.17 8.61 21.88
CA LEU A 195 -4.87 7.40 22.64
C LEU A 195 -3.73 6.54 22.04
N MET A 196 -3.53 6.58 20.72
CA MET A 196 -2.45 5.84 20.06
C MET A 196 -1.12 6.61 20.04
N LEU A 197 -1.16 7.94 20.09
CA LEU A 197 0.00 8.81 20.00
C LEU A 197 0.52 9.28 21.36
N GLY A 198 -0.37 9.48 22.34
CA GLY A 198 -0.04 9.76 23.75
C GLY A 198 0.41 8.51 24.50
#